data_AF-A0A8B8DMA2-F1
#
_entry.id   AF-A0A8B8DMA2-F1
#
_cell.length_a   1.000
_cell.length_b   1.000
_cell.length_c   1.000
_cell.angle_alpha   90.00
_cell.angle_beta   90.00
_cell.angle_gamma   90.00
#
_symmetry.space_group_name_H-M   'P 1'
#
loop_
_entity.id
_entity.type
_entity.pdbx_description
1 polymer ?
#
loop_
_entity_poly.entity_id
_entity_poly.type
_entity_poly.pdbx_seq_one_letter_code
_entity_poly.pdbx_strand_id
1 'polypeptide(L)'
;MQTMEQQSTPSKRKPNWNAEETLALTNLVDENKHIIRGKLGPNLTSDLKNRTWQNIAQTISAMGLGPARSSLEVEKKWHNIFSKSKSEISEHRRTLSGTGGGPPPRPLSTIAETVCSVVGENNACLSGINSGIDSSLLHIIHLGENSQPLGINVVEGPTDTVPHIIPEASSCRAAQSISTRVNSLDSPQDASSVPHTDLKRKMEELSYRKLQLEIEYLNLKIKKLKEE
;
A
#
# COMPACT_ATOMS: atom_id res chain seq x y z
N MET A 1 -30.98 43.23 -22.26
CA MET A 1 -30.39 41.87 -22.25
C MET A 1 -30.09 41.51 -20.80
N GLN A 2 -30.82 40.56 -20.23
CA GLN A 2 -30.75 40.24 -18.81
C GLN A 2 -29.90 38.98 -18.62
N THR A 3 -28.74 39.14 -18.00
CA THR A 3 -27.82 38.05 -17.65
C THR A 3 -28.41 37.24 -16.51
N MET A 4 -28.77 35.99 -16.77
CA MET A 4 -29.14 35.01 -15.74
C MET A 4 -27.90 34.61 -14.96
N GLU A 5 -27.81 35.10 -13.73
CA GLU A 5 -26.86 34.69 -12.71
C GLU A 5 -27.22 33.27 -12.23
N GLN A 6 -26.39 32.28 -12.55
CA GLN A 6 -26.52 30.93 -12.00
C GLN A 6 -25.98 30.92 -10.57
N GLN A 7 -26.90 30.94 -9.61
CA GLN A 7 -26.62 30.70 -8.19
C GLN A 7 -26.11 29.27 -7.99
N SER A 8 -24.86 29.13 -7.58
CA SER A 8 -24.30 27.85 -7.11
C SER A 8 -24.81 27.58 -5.69
N THR A 9 -25.82 26.73 -5.57
CA THR A 9 -26.29 26.30 -4.25
C THR A 9 -25.20 25.53 -3.50
N PRO A 10 -24.97 25.77 -2.20
CA PRO A 10 -23.97 25.05 -1.42
C PRO A 10 -24.30 23.55 -1.40
N SER A 11 -23.37 22.75 -1.92
CA SER A 11 -23.52 21.29 -2.03
C SER A 11 -23.70 20.67 -0.65
N LYS A 12 -24.88 20.10 -0.39
CA LYS A 12 -25.13 19.30 0.81
C LYS A 12 -24.16 18.12 0.80
N ARG A 13 -23.47 17.90 1.93
CA ARG A 13 -22.55 16.77 2.08
C ARG A 13 -23.30 15.48 1.74
N LYS A 14 -22.73 14.68 0.83
CA LYS A 14 -23.30 13.39 0.48
C LYS A 14 -23.33 12.49 1.74
N PRO A 15 -24.35 11.63 1.88
CA PRO A 15 -24.41 10.63 2.95
C PRO A 15 -23.14 9.79 3.03
N ASN A 16 -22.83 9.30 4.24
CA ASN A 16 -21.74 8.36 4.48
C ASN A 16 -21.98 7.03 3.74
N TRP A 17 -20.93 6.22 3.59
CA TRP A 17 -21.02 4.88 3.01
C TRP A 17 -21.70 3.92 3.97
N ASN A 18 -22.67 3.16 3.47
CA ASN A 18 -23.31 2.09 4.23
C ASN A 18 -22.38 0.87 4.37
N ALA A 19 -22.58 0.05 5.39
CA ALA A 19 -21.83 -1.20 5.59
C ALA A 19 -22.12 -2.19 4.45
N GLU A 20 -23.39 -2.34 4.07
CA GLU A 20 -23.82 -3.21 2.96
C GLU A 20 -23.26 -2.72 1.62
N GLU A 21 -23.29 -1.41 1.38
CA GLU A 21 -22.66 -0.78 0.20
C GLU A 21 -21.15 -1.02 0.15
N THR A 22 -20.48 -0.96 1.31
CA THR A 22 -19.05 -1.21 1.44
C THR A 22 -18.71 -2.68 1.16
N LEU A 23 -19.55 -3.62 1.63
CA LEU A 23 -19.39 -5.04 1.35
C LEU A 23 -19.61 -5.35 -0.13
N ALA A 24 -20.67 -4.81 -0.73
CA ALA A 24 -20.95 -4.96 -2.16
C ALA A 24 -19.80 -4.46 -3.04
N LEU A 25 -19.25 -3.27 -2.72
CA LEU A 25 -18.05 -2.75 -3.39
C LEU A 25 -16.88 -3.74 -3.30
N THR A 26 -16.64 -4.29 -2.11
CA THR A 26 -15.49 -5.18 -1.89
C THR A 26 -15.63 -6.48 -2.70
N ASN A 27 -16.84 -7.06 -2.75
CA ASN A 27 -17.13 -8.25 -3.56
C ASN A 27 -16.97 -7.98 -5.07
N LEU A 28 -17.52 -6.88 -5.57
CA LEU A 28 -17.40 -6.49 -6.99
C LEU A 28 -15.94 -6.26 -7.40
N VAL A 29 -15.11 -5.73 -6.50
CA VAL A 29 -13.68 -5.58 -6.74
C VAL A 29 -12.96 -6.93 -6.74
N ASP A 30 -13.35 -7.88 -5.89
CA ASP A 30 -12.81 -9.24 -5.91
C ASP A 30 -13.12 -10.01 -7.20
N GLU A 31 -14.33 -9.87 -7.73
CA GLU A 31 -14.72 -10.42 -9.03
C GLU A 31 -13.86 -9.82 -10.17
N ASN A 32 -13.64 -8.52 -10.13
CA ASN A 32 -12.91 -7.78 -11.17
C ASN A 32 -11.41 -7.58 -10.88
N LYS A 33 -10.84 -8.30 -9.90
CA LYS A 33 -9.48 -8.08 -9.39
C LYS A 33 -8.39 -8.19 -10.46
N HIS A 34 -8.59 -9.07 -11.44
CA HIS A 34 -7.67 -9.31 -12.54
C HIS A 34 -7.52 -8.07 -13.46
N ILE A 35 -8.57 -7.27 -13.61
CA ILE A 35 -8.54 -6.00 -14.35
C ILE A 35 -8.04 -4.88 -13.45
N ILE A 36 -8.60 -4.73 -12.24
CA ILE A 36 -8.30 -3.59 -11.35
C ILE A 36 -6.85 -3.61 -10.86
N ARG A 37 -6.34 -4.77 -10.46
CA ARG A 37 -4.96 -4.93 -9.99
C ARG A 37 -3.97 -5.35 -11.08
N GLY A 38 -4.48 -5.76 -12.25
CA GLY A 38 -3.63 -6.17 -13.36
C GLY A 38 -2.70 -5.05 -13.82
N LYS A 39 -1.49 -5.45 -14.23
CA LYS A 39 -0.50 -4.56 -14.82
C LYS A 39 -0.95 -4.14 -16.21
N LEU A 40 -0.87 -2.84 -16.51
CA LEU A 40 -1.20 -2.32 -17.83
C LEU A 40 -0.37 -3.01 -18.92
N GLY A 41 -1.02 -3.35 -20.03
CA GLY A 41 -0.42 -4.07 -21.14
C GLY A 41 -1.29 -3.95 -22.41
N PRO A 42 -0.99 -4.72 -23.47
CA PRO A 42 -1.72 -4.62 -24.73
C PRO A 42 -3.21 -4.98 -24.61
N ASN A 43 -3.54 -5.92 -23.72
CA ASN A 43 -4.92 -6.37 -23.49
C ASN A 43 -5.62 -5.65 -22.32
N LEU A 44 -4.83 -5.05 -21.43
CA LEU A 44 -5.32 -4.39 -20.22
C LEU A 44 -4.92 -2.92 -20.25
N THR A 45 -5.82 -2.09 -20.80
CA THR A 45 -5.62 -0.65 -20.96
C THR A 45 -6.17 0.14 -19.77
N SER A 46 -5.74 1.40 -19.64
CA SER A 46 -6.30 2.34 -18.66
C SER A 46 -7.81 2.52 -18.87
N ASP A 47 -8.25 2.57 -20.13
CA ASP A 47 -9.67 2.68 -20.48
C ASP A 47 -10.48 1.47 -20.00
N LEU A 48 -9.91 0.25 -20.09
CA LEU A 48 -10.56 -0.95 -19.56
C LEU A 48 -10.73 -0.87 -18.03
N LYS A 49 -9.72 -0.37 -17.32
CA LYS A 49 -9.80 -0.13 -15.86
C LYS A 49 -10.87 0.91 -15.53
N ASN A 50 -10.90 2.03 -16.25
CA ASN A 50 -11.88 3.10 -16.05
C ASN A 50 -13.32 2.61 -16.31
N ARG A 51 -13.53 1.85 -17.40
CA ARG A 51 -14.84 1.23 -17.70
C ARG A 51 -15.26 0.24 -16.62
N THR A 52 -14.33 -0.52 -16.07
CA THR A 52 -14.60 -1.46 -14.97
C THR A 52 -15.03 -0.71 -13.71
N TRP A 53 -14.35 0.38 -13.35
CA TRP A 53 -14.78 1.23 -12.24
C TRP A 53 -16.14 1.88 -12.47
N GLN A 54 -16.44 2.30 -13.71
CA GLN A 54 -17.77 2.79 -14.06
C GLN A 54 -18.84 1.72 -13.91
N ASN A 55 -18.57 0.50 -14.40
CA ASN A 55 -19.49 -0.62 -14.25
C ASN A 55 -19.77 -0.94 -12.78
N ILE A 56 -18.73 -1.00 -11.93
CA ILE A 56 -18.87 -1.20 -10.49
C ILE A 56 -19.74 -0.10 -9.86
N ALA A 57 -19.48 1.16 -10.20
CA ALA A 57 -20.27 2.29 -9.69
C ALA A 57 -21.74 2.22 -10.12
N GLN A 58 -22.01 1.81 -11.37
CA GLN A 58 -23.36 1.59 -11.87
C GLN A 58 -24.07 0.45 -11.14
N THR A 59 -23.39 -0.68 -10.95
CA THR A 59 -23.94 -1.84 -10.23
C THR A 59 -24.29 -1.49 -8.79
N ILE A 60 -23.40 -0.80 -8.07
CA ILE A 60 -23.68 -0.33 -6.69
C ILE A 60 -24.87 0.63 -6.66
N SER A 61 -24.94 1.55 -7.62
CA SER A 61 -26.06 2.50 -7.71
C SER A 61 -27.38 1.77 -8.02
N ALA A 62 -27.34 0.73 -8.86
CA ALA A 62 -28.50 -0.08 -9.22
C ALA A 62 -29.00 -0.96 -8.06
N MET A 63 -28.12 -1.36 -7.13
CA MET A 63 -28.51 -2.09 -5.92
C MET A 63 -29.33 -1.22 -4.95
N GLY A 64 -29.38 0.10 -5.12
CA GLY A 64 -30.23 0.99 -4.31
C GLY A 64 -29.81 1.11 -2.83
N LEU A 65 -28.58 0.69 -2.49
CA LEU A 65 -28.06 0.68 -1.12
C LEU A 65 -27.66 2.07 -0.59
N GLY A 66 -27.71 3.10 -1.44
CA GLY A 66 -27.26 4.45 -1.15
C GLY A 66 -27.45 5.43 -2.31
N PRO A 67 -26.98 6.68 -2.15
CA PRO A 67 -27.02 7.68 -3.21
C PRO A 67 -26.10 7.30 -4.37
N ALA A 68 -26.43 7.77 -5.58
CA ALA A 68 -25.59 7.56 -6.76
C ALA A 68 -24.17 8.16 -6.53
N ARG A 69 -23.16 7.31 -6.69
CA ARG A 69 -21.74 7.64 -6.51
C ARG A 69 -21.01 7.55 -7.84
N SER A 70 -20.06 8.46 -8.07
CA SER A 70 -19.24 8.41 -9.28
C SER A 70 -18.18 7.32 -9.19
N SER A 71 -17.64 6.89 -10.33
CA SER A 71 -16.54 5.93 -10.39
C SER A 71 -15.33 6.37 -9.57
N LEU A 72 -15.02 7.67 -9.54
CA LEU A 72 -13.91 8.23 -8.75
C LEU A 72 -14.16 8.14 -7.24
N GLU A 73 -15.41 8.35 -6.80
CA GLU A 73 -15.78 8.23 -5.39
C GLU A 73 -15.68 6.77 -4.92
N VAL A 74 -16.13 5.85 -5.77
CA VAL A 74 -16.04 4.40 -5.55
C VAL A 74 -14.59 3.94 -5.49
N GLU A 75 -13.76 4.37 -6.44
CA GLU A 75 -12.33 4.06 -6.46
C GLU A 75 -11.64 4.61 -5.21
N LYS A 76 -11.91 5.86 -4.82
CA LYS A 76 -11.35 6.44 -3.58
C LYS A 76 -11.77 5.65 -2.34
N LYS A 77 -13.03 5.23 -2.28
CA LYS A 77 -13.53 4.41 -1.18
C LYS A 77 -12.83 3.07 -1.12
N TRP A 78 -12.62 2.41 -2.26
CA TRP A 78 -11.84 1.18 -2.35
C TRP A 78 -10.43 1.36 -1.77
N HIS A 79 -9.72 2.43 -2.14
CA HIS A 79 -8.38 2.71 -1.59
C HIS A 79 -8.39 2.88 -0.07
N ASN A 80 -9.41 3.54 0.48
CA ASN A 80 -9.57 3.68 1.93
C ASN A 80 -9.85 2.33 2.62
N ILE A 81 -10.72 1.51 2.03
CA ILE A 81 -11.01 0.14 2.51
C ILE A 81 -9.71 -0.67 2.51
N PHE A 82 -9.03 -0.70 1.38
CA PHE A 82 -7.77 -1.41 1.20
C PHE A 82 -6.72 -1.01 2.23
N SER A 83 -6.54 0.30 2.46
CA SER A 83 -5.56 0.79 3.44
C SER A 83 -5.92 0.36 4.87
N LYS A 84 -7.21 0.43 5.25
CA LYS A 84 -7.68 0.01 6.57
C LYS A 84 -7.50 -1.49 6.76
N SER A 85 -7.96 -2.29 5.79
CA SER A 85 -7.84 -3.75 5.79
C SER A 85 -6.38 -4.19 5.81
N LYS A 86 -5.49 -3.51 5.07
CA LYS A 86 -4.04 -3.80 5.13
C LYS A 86 -3.47 -3.65 6.53
N SER A 87 -3.84 -2.59 7.26
CA SER A 87 -3.41 -2.40 8.65
C SER A 87 -3.92 -3.54 9.53
N GLU A 88 -5.20 -3.86 9.42
CA GLU A 88 -5.85 -4.93 10.19
C GLU A 88 -5.22 -6.32 9.93
N ILE A 89 -5.00 -6.67 8.66
CA ILE A 89 -4.33 -7.91 8.25
C ILE A 89 -2.90 -7.96 8.80
N SER A 90 -2.18 -6.83 8.78
CA SER A 90 -0.81 -6.77 9.29
C SER A 90 -0.74 -6.96 10.81
N GLU A 91 -1.69 -6.38 11.55
CA GLU A 91 -1.81 -6.55 13.00
C GLU A 91 -2.16 -8.00 13.34
N HIS A 92 -3.16 -8.58 12.65
CA HIS A 92 -3.54 -9.97 12.81
C HIS A 92 -2.36 -10.92 12.58
N ARG A 93 -1.60 -10.75 11.48
CA ARG A 93 -0.41 -11.57 11.22
C ARG A 93 0.68 -11.39 12.29
N ARG A 94 0.90 -10.16 12.77
CA ARG A 94 1.86 -9.90 13.86
C ARG A 94 1.46 -10.64 15.14
N THR A 95 0.18 -10.65 15.48
CA THR A 95 -0.32 -11.39 16.65
C THR A 95 -0.19 -12.91 16.49
N LEU A 96 -0.37 -13.44 15.27
CA LEU A 96 -0.16 -14.86 14.98
C LEU A 96 1.31 -15.29 15.06
N SER A 97 2.25 -14.42 14.64
CA SER A 97 3.68 -14.71 14.68
C SER A 97 4.34 -14.41 16.03
N GLY A 98 3.60 -13.81 16.98
CA GLY A 98 4.11 -13.52 18.32
C GLY A 98 4.08 -14.77 19.20
N THR A 99 5.21 -15.13 19.79
CA THR A 99 5.35 -16.29 20.71
C THR A 99 5.19 -15.95 22.20
N GLY A 100 4.65 -14.77 22.53
CA GLY A 100 4.36 -14.37 23.91
C GLY A 100 2.90 -14.63 24.28
N GLY A 101 2.62 -15.03 25.53
CA GLY A 101 1.29 -15.36 26.07
C GLY A 101 0.28 -14.21 26.16
N GLY A 102 0.14 -13.43 25.10
CA GLY A 102 -0.89 -12.43 24.93
C GLY A 102 -2.24 -13.04 24.56
N PRO A 103 -3.31 -12.22 24.55
CA PRO A 103 -4.64 -12.66 24.16
C PRO A 103 -4.67 -13.25 22.74
N PRO A 104 -5.57 -14.21 22.47
CA PRO A 104 -5.69 -14.79 21.13
C PRO A 104 -6.00 -13.71 20.07
N PRO A 105 -5.47 -13.85 18.85
CA PRO A 105 -5.74 -12.94 17.74
C PRO A 105 -7.24 -12.76 17.52
N ARG A 106 -7.69 -11.51 17.36
CA ARG A 106 -9.06 -11.24 16.92
C ARG A 106 -9.23 -11.72 15.47
N PRO A 107 -10.40 -12.29 15.11
CA PRO A 107 -10.68 -12.65 13.73
C PRO A 107 -10.70 -11.39 12.85
N LEU A 108 -10.34 -11.57 11.57
CA LEU A 108 -10.39 -10.51 10.57
C LEU A 108 -11.85 -10.13 10.30
N SER A 109 -12.09 -8.85 9.98
CA SER A 109 -13.36 -8.41 9.44
C SER A 109 -13.62 -9.06 8.09
N THR A 110 -14.88 -9.35 7.75
CA THR A 110 -15.29 -9.87 6.43
C THR A 110 -14.75 -9.03 5.27
N ILE A 111 -14.64 -7.71 5.45
CA ILE A 111 -14.05 -6.80 4.46
C ILE A 111 -12.52 -7.02 4.36
N ALA A 112 -11.84 -7.28 5.48
CA ALA A 112 -10.41 -7.56 5.47
C ALA A 112 -10.09 -8.93 4.85
N GLU A 113 -10.92 -9.95 5.08
CA GLU A 113 -10.79 -11.27 4.45
C GLU A 113 -10.93 -11.19 2.93
N THR A 114 -11.97 -10.51 2.45
CA THR A 114 -12.19 -10.29 1.01
C THR A 114 -11.08 -9.46 0.37
N VAL A 115 -10.56 -8.43 1.06
CA VAL A 115 -9.35 -7.72 0.60
C VAL A 115 -8.13 -8.64 0.55
N CYS A 116 -7.98 -9.58 1.48
CA CYS A 116 -6.92 -10.59 1.42
C CYS A 116 -7.04 -11.46 0.16
N SER A 117 -8.26 -11.91 -0.18
CA SER A 117 -8.55 -12.62 -1.45
C SER A 117 -8.17 -11.79 -2.68
N VAL A 118 -8.54 -10.50 -2.71
CA VAL A 118 -8.22 -9.57 -3.81
C VAL A 118 -6.71 -9.44 -4.02
N VAL A 119 -5.96 -9.46 -2.90
CA VAL A 119 -4.54 -9.16 -2.88
C VAL A 119 -3.65 -10.39 -3.08
N GLY A 120 -4.14 -11.54 -2.61
CA GLY A 120 -3.41 -12.77 -2.41
C GLY A 120 -2.75 -12.80 -1.02
N GLU A 121 -2.80 -13.95 -0.36
CA GLU A 121 -2.26 -14.18 0.99
C GLU A 121 -0.75 -13.85 1.11
N ASN A 122 -0.01 -14.04 0.01
CA ASN A 122 1.45 -13.88 -0.04
C ASN A 122 1.91 -12.56 -0.66
N ASN A 123 1.07 -11.52 -0.68
CA ASN A 123 1.46 -10.27 -1.29
C ASN A 123 2.44 -9.47 -0.41
N ALA A 124 3.56 -9.05 -1.00
CA ALA A 124 4.55 -8.20 -0.34
C ALA A 124 3.94 -6.90 0.22
N CYS A 125 2.85 -6.38 -0.35
CA CYS A 125 2.19 -5.19 0.18
C CYS A 125 1.49 -5.44 1.52
N LEU A 126 1.16 -6.69 1.87
CA LEU A 126 0.58 -7.06 3.16
C LEU A 126 1.67 -7.44 4.16
N SER A 127 2.83 -7.93 3.69
CA SER A 127 3.99 -8.26 4.53
C SER A 127 4.75 -7.00 4.94
N GLY A 128 4.61 -6.60 6.20
CA GLY A 128 5.46 -5.54 6.78
C GLY A 128 6.88 -6.06 6.96
N ILE A 129 7.87 -5.15 6.99
CA ILE A 129 9.25 -5.48 7.33
C ILE A 129 9.23 -6.09 8.73
N ASN A 130 9.61 -7.35 8.88
CA ASN A 130 9.56 -8.08 10.15
C ASN A 130 10.50 -7.54 11.24
N SER A 131 11.32 -6.52 10.94
CA SER A 131 12.43 -6.12 11.80
C SER A 131 12.26 -4.69 12.29
N GLY A 132 11.55 -4.55 13.40
CA GLY A 132 11.72 -3.46 14.34
C GLY A 132 12.33 -4.04 15.61
N ILE A 133 13.52 -4.64 15.52
CA ILE A 133 14.35 -4.86 16.70
C ILE A 133 14.80 -3.48 17.17
N ASP A 134 14.42 -3.11 18.39
CA ASP A 134 14.91 -1.90 19.04
C ASP A 134 16.43 -1.99 19.14
N SER A 135 17.16 -1.01 18.61
CA SER A 135 18.63 -0.99 18.65
C SER A 135 19.20 -1.12 20.08
N SER A 136 18.39 -0.88 21.12
CA SER A 136 18.74 -1.09 22.52
C SER A 136 18.90 -2.56 22.91
N LEU A 137 18.37 -3.52 22.12
CA LEU A 137 18.57 -4.96 22.35
C LEU A 137 19.90 -5.51 21.80
N LEU A 138 20.59 -4.78 20.91
CA LEU A 138 21.92 -5.19 20.44
C LEU A 138 23.00 -5.06 21.54
N HIS A 139 22.73 -4.30 22.61
CA HIS A 139 23.67 -4.14 23.71
C HIS A 139 23.76 -5.39 24.62
N ILE A 140 22.71 -6.24 24.64
CA ILE A 140 22.68 -7.43 25.50
C ILE A 140 23.47 -8.61 24.90
N ILE A 141 23.59 -8.67 23.56
CA ILE A 141 24.26 -9.79 22.89
C ILE A 141 25.80 -9.63 22.90
N HIS A 142 26.32 -8.40 23.03
CA HIS A 142 27.78 -8.14 22.93
C HIS A 142 28.56 -8.27 24.25
N LEU A 143 27.92 -8.66 25.36
CA LEU A 143 28.58 -8.88 26.65
C LEU A 143 28.65 -10.37 27.04
N GLY A 144 28.29 -11.27 26.12
CA GLY A 144 28.19 -12.72 26.37
C GLY A 144 29.39 -13.57 25.96
N GLU A 145 30.52 -12.98 25.56
CA GLU A 145 31.75 -13.73 25.22
C GLU A 145 32.90 -13.41 26.19
N ASN A 146 32.72 -13.74 27.48
CA ASN A 146 33.79 -14.37 28.24
C ASN A 146 33.30 -14.92 29.59
N SER A 147 33.55 -16.22 29.79
CA SER A 147 33.82 -16.89 31.08
C SER A 147 32.65 -17.47 31.92
N GLN A 148 32.41 -18.76 31.67
CA GLN A 148 32.13 -19.89 32.61
C GLN A 148 30.89 -19.90 33.55
N PRO A 149 30.27 -21.08 33.78
CA PRO A 149 29.01 -21.23 34.50
C PRO A 149 29.21 -21.60 35.98
N LEU A 150 28.62 -20.87 36.93
CA LEU A 150 28.59 -21.29 38.34
C LEU A 150 27.25 -20.98 39.02
N GLY A 151 26.52 -22.06 39.33
CA GLY A 151 25.85 -22.32 40.61
C GLY A 151 24.78 -21.36 41.13
N ILE A 152 23.53 -21.80 41.09
CA ILE A 152 22.47 -21.30 41.97
C ILE A 152 22.88 -21.65 43.41
N ASN A 153 23.10 -20.65 44.26
CA ASN A 153 23.14 -20.84 45.71
C ASN A 153 22.19 -19.82 46.35
N VAL A 154 21.15 -20.36 46.99
CA VAL A 154 20.28 -19.68 47.93
C VAL A 154 21.06 -19.55 49.24
N VAL A 155 21.16 -18.33 49.79
CA VAL A 155 21.54 -18.15 51.21
C VAL A 155 20.74 -17.00 51.82
N GLU A 156 20.15 -17.28 52.98
CA GLU A 156 19.33 -16.39 53.81
C GLU A 156 20.17 -15.27 54.47
N GLY A 157 19.51 -14.20 54.98
CA GLY A 157 20.06 -12.89 55.42
C GLY A 157 20.95 -12.89 56.70
N PRO A 158 21.08 -11.80 57.51
CA PRO A 158 20.24 -10.58 57.61
C PRO A 158 20.95 -9.22 57.96
N THR A 159 20.12 -8.18 58.13
CA THR A 159 20.16 -6.91 58.93
C THR A 159 21.33 -5.89 58.92
N ASP A 160 20.88 -4.62 58.82
CA ASP A 160 21.40 -3.36 59.38
C ASP A 160 22.75 -2.79 58.89
N THR A 161 22.69 -1.63 58.22
CA THR A 161 23.19 -0.32 58.72
C THR A 161 22.80 0.80 57.73
N VAL A 162 22.22 1.88 58.25
CA VAL A 162 21.81 3.15 57.57
C VAL A 162 22.70 4.28 58.15
N PRO A 163 22.73 5.55 57.66
CA PRO A 163 23.04 6.16 56.35
C PRO A 163 24.22 7.20 56.43
N HIS A 164 24.73 7.75 55.31
CA HIS A 164 25.37 9.10 55.35
C HIS A 164 25.33 9.93 54.03
N ILE A 165 24.40 10.88 53.99
CA ILE A 165 24.41 12.31 53.56
C ILE A 165 25.45 12.85 52.52
N ILE A 166 24.96 13.18 51.29
CA ILE A 166 24.90 14.46 50.50
C ILE A 166 26.10 15.47 50.62
N PRO A 167 26.70 16.04 49.53
CA PRO A 167 26.03 17.08 48.71
C PRO A 167 26.28 17.25 47.20
N GLU A 168 25.18 17.70 46.59
CA GLU A 168 24.90 18.57 45.45
C GLU A 168 26.06 19.29 44.71
N ALA A 169 26.09 19.14 43.38
CA ALA A 169 26.53 20.19 42.46
C ALA A 169 25.77 20.12 41.12
N SER A 170 25.10 21.23 40.82
CA SER A 170 24.46 21.65 39.57
C SER A 170 25.17 21.24 38.27
N SER A 171 24.39 20.87 37.25
CA SER A 171 24.35 21.64 35.99
C SER A 171 23.22 21.17 35.07
N CYS A 172 22.40 22.13 34.68
CA CYS A 172 21.30 22.01 33.74
C CYS A 172 21.81 21.85 32.29
N ARG A 173 21.15 21.02 31.48
CA ARG A 173 21.00 21.36 30.05
C ARG A 173 19.79 20.72 29.36
N ALA A 174 19.10 21.62 28.67
CA ALA A 174 17.80 21.52 28.03
C ALA A 174 17.66 20.46 26.93
N ALA A 175 16.43 19.95 26.84
CA ALA A 175 15.87 19.28 25.67
C ALA A 175 15.81 20.23 24.47
N GLN A 176 16.16 19.74 23.28
CA GLN A 176 15.81 20.40 22.02
C GLN A 176 15.13 19.41 21.09
N SER A 177 13.84 19.67 20.88
CA SER A 177 13.01 19.11 19.81
C SER A 177 13.53 19.52 18.44
N ILE A 178 13.61 18.57 17.51
CA ILE A 178 13.85 18.88 16.10
C ILE A 178 12.52 18.74 15.36
N SER A 179 11.98 19.90 15.00
CA SER A 179 10.86 20.12 14.09
C SER A 179 11.43 20.33 12.69
N THR A 180 11.09 19.46 11.73
CA THR A 180 11.43 19.67 10.32
C THR A 180 10.20 20.20 9.57
N ARG A 181 10.22 21.51 9.31
CA ARG A 181 9.44 22.14 8.23
C ARG A 181 10.24 22.01 6.93
N VAL A 182 9.58 21.61 5.86
CA VAL A 182 10.06 21.82 4.49
C VAL A 182 9.02 22.64 3.72
N ASN A 183 9.46 23.75 3.15
CA ASN A 183 8.76 24.46 2.09
C ASN A 183 9.80 25.18 1.21
N SER A 184 9.69 24.95 -0.11
CA SER A 184 9.94 25.80 -1.30
C SER A 184 10.97 26.95 -1.20
N LEU A 185 11.80 27.25 -2.20
CA LEU A 185 11.61 27.34 -3.66
C LEU A 185 13.00 27.69 -4.25
N ASP A 186 13.37 27.22 -5.44
CA ASP A 186 13.75 28.09 -6.58
C ASP A 186 14.04 27.27 -7.86
N SER A 187 13.62 27.83 -9.01
CA SER A 187 13.88 27.34 -10.37
C SER A 187 15.26 27.81 -10.87
N PRO A 188 15.81 27.16 -11.91
CA PRO A 188 15.75 27.84 -13.21
C PRO A 188 15.27 26.94 -14.36
N GLN A 189 14.60 27.60 -15.29
CA GLN A 189 14.09 27.09 -16.56
C GLN A 189 15.24 26.81 -17.54
N ASP A 190 15.26 25.63 -18.18
CA ASP A 190 15.63 25.53 -19.60
C ASP A 190 14.99 24.29 -20.25
N ALA A 191 14.68 24.43 -21.53
CA ALA A 191 13.69 23.68 -22.29
C ALA A 191 14.20 22.33 -22.85
N SER A 192 13.37 21.28 -22.74
CA SER A 192 13.36 20.12 -23.66
C SER A 192 12.17 19.19 -23.33
N SER A 193 10.97 19.62 -23.71
CA SER A 193 9.80 18.75 -23.80
C SER A 193 9.95 17.84 -25.02
N VAL A 194 10.54 16.65 -24.85
CA VAL A 194 10.39 15.57 -25.83
C VAL A 194 9.00 14.97 -25.61
N PRO A 195 8.09 15.04 -26.58
CA PRO A 195 6.70 14.69 -26.35
C PRO A 195 6.58 13.17 -26.23
N HIS A 196 5.89 12.71 -25.17
CA HIS A 196 5.58 11.31 -24.85
C HIS A 196 4.94 10.52 -26.02
N THR A 197 4.48 11.21 -27.06
CA THR A 197 3.97 10.66 -28.32
C THR A 197 5.07 10.06 -29.21
N ASP A 198 6.30 10.58 -29.17
CA ASP A 198 7.39 10.11 -30.04
C ASP A 198 7.93 8.75 -29.63
N LEU A 199 8.03 8.47 -28.32
CA LEU A 199 8.46 7.16 -27.85
C LEU A 199 7.44 6.07 -28.20
N LYS A 200 6.14 6.38 -28.06
CA LYS A 200 5.05 5.47 -28.43
C LYS A 200 5.08 5.18 -29.94
N ARG A 201 5.23 6.22 -30.78
CA ARG A 201 5.36 6.08 -32.23
C ARG A 201 6.59 5.24 -32.60
N LYS A 202 7.73 5.46 -31.95
CA LYS A 202 8.96 4.71 -32.20
C LYS A 202 8.84 3.24 -31.80
N MET A 203 8.16 2.94 -30.69
CA MET A 203 7.86 1.55 -30.31
C MET A 203 6.93 0.86 -31.32
N GLU A 204 5.91 1.56 -31.80
CA GLU A 204 4.99 1.05 -32.81
C GLU A 204 5.69 0.81 -34.15
N GLU A 205 6.57 1.74 -34.57
CA GLU A 205 7.41 1.62 -35.77
C GLU A 205 8.36 0.41 -35.69
N LEU A 206 9.05 0.23 -34.56
CA LEU A 206 9.92 -0.92 -34.35
C LEU A 206 9.14 -2.25 -34.36
N SER A 207 7.93 -2.26 -33.80
CA SER A 207 7.04 -3.42 -33.82
C SER A 207 6.64 -3.78 -35.26
N TYR A 208 6.23 -2.78 -36.05
CA TYR A 208 5.90 -2.96 -37.47
C TYR A 208 7.10 -3.47 -38.27
N ARG A 209 8.29 -2.90 -38.04
CA ARG A 209 9.51 -3.34 -38.73
C ARG A 209 9.88 -4.78 -38.41
N LYS A 210 9.72 -5.21 -37.14
CA LYS A 210 9.93 -6.60 -36.73
C LYS A 210 8.97 -7.56 -37.47
N LEU A 211 7.69 -7.21 -37.56
CA LEU A 211 6.68 -7.99 -38.29
C LEU A 211 7.01 -8.11 -39.79
N GLN A 212 7.47 -7.03 -40.42
CA GLN A 212 7.89 -7.07 -41.82
C GLN A 212 9.05 -8.04 -42.05
N LEU A 213 10.07 -8.01 -41.18
CA LEU A 213 11.20 -8.92 -41.28
C LEU A 213 10.78 -10.39 -41.10
N GLU A 214 9.83 -10.66 -40.20
CA GLU A 214 9.29 -12.00 -40.00
C GLU A 214 8.57 -12.51 -41.27
N ILE A 215 7.73 -11.66 -41.88
CA ILE A 215 7.04 -11.99 -43.14
C ILE A 215 8.05 -12.26 -44.26
N GLU A 216 9.07 -11.41 -44.39
CA GLU A 216 10.13 -11.55 -45.39
C GLU A 216 10.91 -12.87 -45.19
N TYR A 217 11.28 -13.16 -43.94
CA TYR A 217 11.94 -14.40 -43.56
C TYR A 217 11.09 -15.63 -43.93
N LEU A 218 9.80 -15.63 -43.60
CA LEU A 218 8.90 -16.73 -43.92
C LEU A 218 8.75 -16.91 -45.43
N ASN A 219 8.64 -15.82 -46.19
CA ASN A 219 8.56 -15.87 -47.64
C ASN A 219 9.84 -16.46 -48.25
N LEU A 220 11.02 -16.05 -47.77
CA LEU A 220 12.29 -16.59 -48.21
C LEU A 220 12.43 -18.07 -47.84
N LYS A 221 11.99 -18.46 -46.65
CA LYS A 221 11.98 -19.85 -46.19
C LYS A 221 11.07 -20.72 -47.05
N ILE A 222 9.87 -20.24 -47.38
CA ILE A 222 8.93 -20.92 -48.27
C ILE A 222 9.55 -21.06 -49.67
N LYS A 223 10.18 -19.99 -50.19
CA LYS A 223 10.84 -20.04 -51.50
C LYS A 223 11.95 -21.10 -51.53
N LYS A 224 12.81 -21.12 -50.51
CA LYS A 224 13.88 -22.12 -50.38
C LYS A 224 13.34 -23.55 -50.31
N LEU A 225 12.24 -23.76 -49.58
CA LEU A 225 11.59 -25.08 -49.48
C LEU A 225 10.85 -25.51 -50.76
N LYS A 226 10.59 -24.60 -51.70
CA LYS A 226 9.97 -24.90 -53.00
C LYS A 226 10.99 -25.10 -54.12
N GLU A 227 12.24 -24.68 -53.91
CA GLU A 227 13.36 -24.86 -54.83
C GLU A 227 14.18 -26.13 -54.54
N GLU A 228 13.94 -26.79 -53.40
CA GLU A 228 14.41 -28.15 -53.04
C GLU A 228 13.34 -29.21 -53.38
#